data_AF-A0AAV3KXD0-F1
#
_entry.id   AF-A0AAV3KXD0-F1
#
_cell.length_a   1.000
_cell.length_b   1.000
_cell.length_c   1.000
_cell.angle_alpha   90.00
_cell.angle_beta   90.00
_cell.angle_gamma   90.00
#
_symmetry.space_group_name_H-M   'P 1'
#
loop_
_entity.id
_entity.type
_entity.pdbx_description
1 polymer ?
#
loop_
_entity_poly.entity_id
_entity_poly.type
_entity_poly.pdbx_seq_one_letter_code
_entity_poly.pdbx_strand_id
1 'polypeptide(L)'
;MSDYLIAGQYEYAKKTGNWESGKVLTHGQALNDNQKIVFDYLKSNVEQGGKSIMYSIFLLGEWNSRNRTTRNVDIAYCGLNGKQEAEVLAAFAQWGLEQEEAE
;
A
#
# COMPACT_ATOMS: atom_id res chain seq x y z
N MET A 1 -8.27 28.64 -20.82
CA MET A 1 -8.82 27.27 -20.74
C MET A 1 -9.06 27.02 -19.27
N SER A 2 -10.26 26.62 -18.91
CA SER A 2 -10.71 26.51 -17.52
C SER A 2 -9.91 25.43 -16.79
N ASP A 3 -9.15 25.78 -15.74
CA ASP A 3 -8.29 24.88 -14.94
C ASP A 3 -9.09 23.91 -14.04
N TYR A 4 -10.32 23.57 -14.42
CA TYR A 4 -11.24 22.79 -13.61
C TYR A 4 -11.50 21.43 -14.25
N LEU A 5 -11.21 20.38 -13.50
CA LEU A 5 -11.58 19.00 -13.82
C LEU A 5 -13.10 18.88 -13.93
N ILE A 6 -13.57 18.11 -14.92
CA ILE A 6 -14.99 17.82 -15.08
C ILE A 6 -15.44 16.91 -13.93
N ALA A 7 -16.68 17.00 -13.46
CA ALA A 7 -17.19 16.26 -12.29
C ALA A 7 -16.83 14.76 -12.30
N GLY A 8 -16.85 14.09 -13.46
CA GLY A 8 -16.44 12.69 -13.58
C GLY A 8 -14.94 12.43 -13.34
N GLN A 9 -14.08 13.39 -13.67
CA GLN A 9 -12.65 13.34 -13.38
C GLN A 9 -12.35 13.65 -11.92
N TYR A 10 -13.17 14.50 -11.28
CA TYR A 10 -13.06 14.81 -9.85
C TYR A 10 -13.42 13.60 -8.99
N GLU A 11 -14.54 12.94 -9.25
CA GLU A 11 -14.93 11.72 -8.54
C GLU A 11 -13.92 10.58 -8.75
N TYR A 12 -13.36 10.47 -9.96
CA TYR A 12 -12.31 9.51 -10.27
C TYR A 12 -11.00 9.82 -9.53
N ALA A 13 -10.57 11.09 -9.49
CA ALA A 13 -9.38 11.52 -8.76
C ALA A 13 -9.53 11.37 -7.24
N LYS A 14 -10.72 11.65 -6.71
CA LYS A 14 -11.06 11.48 -5.29
C LYS A 14 -11.03 10.01 -4.88
N LYS A 15 -11.50 9.11 -5.75
CA LYS A 15 -11.46 7.65 -5.55
C LYS A 15 -10.06 7.04 -5.72
N THR A 16 -9.12 7.75 -6.35
CA THR A 16 -7.82 7.16 -6.78
C THR A 16 -6.58 7.92 -6.33
N GLY A 17 -6.72 9.06 -5.65
CA GLY A 17 -5.63 9.76 -4.97
C GLY A 17 -4.57 10.40 -5.88
N ASN A 18 -4.84 10.64 -7.17
CA ASN A 18 -3.84 11.20 -8.09
C ASN A 18 -4.28 12.57 -8.65
N TRP A 19 -3.61 13.65 -8.22
CA TRP A 19 -3.98 15.03 -8.55
C TRP A 19 -3.06 15.77 -9.52
N GLU A 20 -1.88 15.23 -9.90
CA GLU A 20 -0.94 15.97 -10.78
C GLU A 20 -0.46 15.23 -12.04
N SER A 21 -0.60 13.90 -12.15
CA SER A 21 0.03 13.16 -13.27
C SER A 21 -0.93 12.43 -14.21
N GLY A 22 -2.22 12.33 -13.88
CA GLY A 22 -3.20 11.59 -14.69
C GLY A 22 -2.92 10.09 -14.84
N LYS A 23 -1.89 9.54 -14.19
CA LYS A 23 -1.55 8.11 -14.25
C LYS A 23 -1.95 7.41 -12.96
N VAL A 24 -3.19 6.95 -12.92
CA VAL A 24 -3.77 6.21 -11.81
C VAL A 24 -2.86 5.04 -11.44
N LEU A 25 -2.48 4.97 -10.15
CA LEU A 25 -2.03 3.72 -9.55
C LEU A 25 -3.26 2.81 -9.61
N THR A 26 -3.31 1.97 -10.65
CA THR A 26 -4.53 1.29 -11.08
C THR A 26 -5.16 0.54 -9.92
N HIS A 27 -6.40 0.90 -9.63
CA HIS A 27 -7.33 0.09 -8.85
C HIS A 27 -7.26 -1.35 -9.38
N GLY A 28 -6.79 -2.28 -8.55
CA GLY A 28 -6.79 -3.71 -8.89
C GLY A 28 -5.66 -4.19 -9.81
N GLN A 29 -4.48 -3.57 -9.84
CA GLN A 29 -3.31 -4.30 -10.36
C GLN A 29 -3.08 -5.52 -9.47
N ALA A 30 -3.19 -6.71 -10.05
CA ALA A 30 -3.00 -7.95 -9.29
C ALA A 30 -1.57 -7.99 -8.74
N LEU A 31 -1.44 -7.87 -7.42
CA LEU A 31 -0.17 -8.05 -6.73
C LEU A 31 0.34 -9.47 -7.02
N ASN A 32 1.63 -9.58 -7.33
CA ASN A 32 2.29 -10.88 -7.41
C ASN A 32 2.46 -11.49 -6.01
N ASP A 33 2.96 -12.72 -5.95
CA ASP A 33 3.03 -13.48 -4.70
C ASP A 33 3.91 -12.80 -3.64
N ASN A 34 5.06 -12.25 -4.04
CA ASN A 34 5.92 -11.51 -3.11
C ASN A 34 5.24 -10.23 -2.60
N GLN A 35 4.58 -9.49 -3.50
CA GLN A 35 3.85 -8.28 -3.14
C GLN A 35 2.69 -8.57 -2.16
N LYS A 36 1.96 -9.67 -2.37
CA LYS A 36 0.88 -10.11 -1.47
C LYS A 36 1.40 -10.45 -0.07
N ILE A 37 2.51 -11.18 0.02
CA ILE A 37 3.12 -11.54 1.32
C ILE A 37 3.47 -10.28 2.11
N VAL A 38 4.09 -9.28 1.46
CA VAL A 38 4.45 -8.01 2.13
C VAL A 38 3.19 -7.22 2.50
N PHE A 39 2.21 -7.14 1.59
CA PHE A 39 0.94 -6.45 1.83
C PHE A 39 0.15 -7.06 3.00
N ASP A 40 0.05 -8.38 3.08
CA ASP A 40 -0.65 -9.07 4.17
C ASP A 40 0.08 -8.89 5.52
N TYR A 41 1.40 -8.88 5.52
CA TYR A 41 2.18 -8.54 6.71
C TYR A 41 1.86 -7.13 7.21
N LEU A 42 1.83 -6.13 6.33
CA LEU A 42 1.51 -4.74 6.68
C LEU A 42 0.11 -4.61 7.29
N LYS A 43 -0.92 -5.23 6.69
CA LYS A 43 -2.28 -5.26 7.27
C LYS A 43 -2.31 -5.92 8.64
N SER A 44 -1.66 -7.08 8.78
CA SER A 44 -1.66 -7.83 10.04
C SER A 44 -1.07 -7.04 11.20
N ASN A 45 -0.06 -6.21 10.94
CA ASN A 45 0.53 -5.32 11.94
C ASN A 45 -0.49 -4.29 12.46
N VAL A 46 -1.31 -3.74 11.56
CA VAL A 46 -2.37 -2.78 11.91
C VAL A 46 -3.49 -3.47 12.67
N GLU A 47 -4.04 -4.55 12.12
CA GLU A 47 -5.19 -5.28 12.67
C GLU A 47 -4.89 -5.94 14.02
N GLN A 48 -3.75 -6.62 14.15
CA GLN A 48 -3.44 -7.44 15.34
C GLN A 48 -2.61 -6.69 16.37
N GLY A 49 -1.84 -5.70 15.95
CA GLY A 49 -0.94 -4.95 16.81
C GLY A 49 -1.48 -3.60 17.27
N GLY A 50 -2.62 -3.14 16.75
CA GLY A 50 -3.11 -1.76 16.96
C GLY A 50 -2.12 -0.71 16.45
N LYS A 51 -1.28 -1.09 15.47
CA LYS A 51 -0.21 -0.23 14.96
C LYS A 51 -0.77 0.71 13.89
N SER A 52 -0.30 1.94 13.86
CA SER A 52 -0.66 2.84 12.76
C SER A 52 -0.08 2.34 11.43
N ILE A 53 -0.69 2.78 10.32
CA ILE A 53 -0.22 2.54 8.95
C ILE A 53 1.28 2.85 8.85
N MET A 54 1.71 4.03 9.31
CA MET A 54 3.10 4.48 9.23
C MET A 54 4.04 3.64 10.11
N TYR A 55 3.58 3.18 11.28
CA TYR A 55 4.40 2.33 12.14
C TYR A 55 4.58 0.92 11.55
N SER A 56 3.59 0.41 10.82
CA SER A 56 3.69 -0.87 10.10
C SER A 56 4.75 -0.83 8.99
N ILE A 57 4.89 0.30 8.30
CA ILE A 57 5.96 0.53 7.30
C ILE A 57 7.34 0.62 7.98
N PHE A 58 7.44 1.36 9.10
CA PHE A 58 8.69 1.45 9.87
C PHE A 58 9.20 0.07 10.28
N LEU A 59 8.31 -0.81 10.76
CA LEU A 59 8.68 -2.16 11.17
C LEU A 59 9.14 -3.06 10.02
N LEU A 60 8.66 -2.83 8.80
CA LEU A 60 9.14 -3.53 7.62
C LEU A 60 10.62 -3.18 7.33
N GLY A 61 11.02 -1.92 7.55
CA GLY A 61 12.40 -1.45 7.36
C GLY A 61 13.35 -1.78 8.51
N GLU A 62 12.85 -1.86 9.74
CA GLU A 62 13.63 -2.21 10.94
C GLU A 62 13.88 -3.71 11.10
N TRP A 63 13.45 -4.55 10.15
CA TRP A 63 13.42 -6.00 10.35
C TRP A 63 14.82 -6.63 10.36
N ASN A 64 15.38 -6.66 11.56
CA ASN A 64 16.68 -7.23 11.89
C ASN A 64 16.56 -8.75 12.01
N SER A 65 16.49 -9.47 10.88
CA SER A 65 16.84 -10.88 10.56
C SER A 65 16.84 -11.99 11.65
N ARG A 66 16.18 -11.82 12.80
CA ARG A 66 16.34 -12.67 14.00
C ARG A 66 15.08 -13.42 14.40
N ASN A 67 13.94 -13.12 13.79
CA ASN A 67 12.72 -13.87 14.02
C ASN A 67 12.44 -14.83 12.86
N ARG A 68 12.52 -16.14 13.12
CA ARG A 68 12.32 -17.16 12.08
C ARG A 68 10.90 -17.18 11.52
N THR A 69 9.91 -16.67 12.26
CA THR A 69 8.49 -16.72 11.90
C THR A 69 8.10 -15.78 10.76
N THR A 70 8.97 -14.83 10.37
CA THR A 70 8.68 -13.89 9.27
C THR A 70 9.69 -13.97 8.12
N ARG A 71 10.52 -15.02 8.09
CA ARG A 71 11.53 -15.21 7.04
C ARG A 71 10.93 -15.15 5.63
N ASN A 72 9.70 -15.60 5.45
CA ASN A 72 8.98 -15.51 4.19
C ASN A 72 8.70 -14.07 3.77
N VAL A 73 8.42 -13.17 4.72
CA VAL A 73 8.23 -11.74 4.48
C VAL A 73 9.55 -11.11 4.05
N ASP A 74 10.66 -11.45 4.72
CA ASP A 74 11.99 -10.94 4.35
C ASP A 74 12.37 -11.34 2.92
N ILE A 75 12.19 -12.62 2.56
CA ILE A 75 12.48 -13.12 1.21
C ILE A 75 11.59 -12.41 0.18
N ALA A 76 10.31 -12.25 0.48
CA ALA A 76 9.37 -11.57 -0.41
C ALA A 76 9.75 -10.09 -0.62
N TYR A 77 10.07 -9.37 0.47
CA TYR A 77 10.47 -7.97 0.43
C TYR A 77 11.78 -7.75 -0.33
N CYS A 78 12.81 -8.56 -0.05
CA CYS A 78 14.07 -8.52 -0.80
C CYS A 78 13.92 -8.90 -2.29
N GLY A 79 12.85 -9.61 -2.64
CA GLY A 79 12.52 -9.98 -4.02
C GLY A 79 11.74 -8.91 -4.78
N LEU A 80 11.37 -7.79 -4.15
CA LEU A 80 10.70 -6.69 -4.82
C LEU A 80 11.72 -5.78 -5.54
N ASN A 81 11.31 -5.24 -6.68
CA ASN A 81 11.96 -4.08 -7.27
C ASN A 81 11.22 -2.79 -6.87
N GLY A 82 11.84 -1.62 -7.11
CA GLY A 82 11.26 -0.34 -6.69
C GLY A 82 9.87 -0.04 -7.25
N LYS A 83 9.51 -0.56 -8.45
CA LYS A 83 8.14 -0.45 -8.96
C LYS A 83 7.17 -1.27 -8.10
N GLN A 84 7.56 -2.49 -7.75
CA GLN A 84 6.72 -3.39 -6.95
C GLN A 84 6.57 -2.92 -5.50
N GLU A 85 7.60 -2.29 -4.92
CA GLU A 85 7.53 -1.62 -3.63
C GLU A 85 6.49 -0.48 -3.66
N ALA A 86 6.54 0.37 -4.69
CA ALA A 86 5.57 1.45 -4.87
C ALA A 86 4.14 0.93 -5.04
N GLU A 87 3.95 -0.18 -5.77
CA GLU A 87 2.65 -0.84 -5.92
C GLU A 87 2.11 -1.41 -4.60
N VAL A 88 2.96 -2.02 -3.76
CA VAL A 88 2.56 -2.48 -2.42
C VAL A 88 2.18 -1.31 -1.52
N LEU A 89 2.97 -0.22 -1.54
CA LEU A 89 2.69 0.98 -0.75
C LEU A 89 1.36 1.62 -1.18
N ALA A 90 1.10 1.69 -2.48
CA ALA A 90 -0.15 2.21 -3.04
C ALA A 90 -1.36 1.39 -2.57
N ALA A 91 -1.27 0.06 -2.67
CA ALA A 91 -2.32 -0.84 -2.21
C ALA A 91 -2.55 -0.73 -0.69
N PHE A 92 -1.47 -0.59 0.08
CA PHE A 92 -1.54 -0.45 1.54
C PHE A 92 -2.14 0.89 1.98
N ALA A 93 -1.76 1.98 1.33
CA ALA A 93 -2.36 3.29 1.58
C ALA A 93 -3.88 3.28 1.26
N GLN A 94 -4.25 2.70 0.12
CA GLN A 94 -5.66 2.56 -0.26
C GLN A 94 -6.46 1.75 0.77
N TRP A 95 -5.95 0.59 1.16
CA TRP A 95 -6.60 -0.24 2.19
C TRP A 95 -6.74 0.50 3.53
N GLY A 96 -5.72 1.28 3.92
CA GLY A 96 -5.76 2.08 5.15
C GLY A 96 -6.87 3.13 5.15
N LEU A 97 -7.08 3.81 4.03
CA LEU A 97 -8.18 4.78 3.87
C LEU A 97 -9.56 4.12 3.99
N GLU A 98 -9.72 2.90 3.47
CA GLU A 98 -10.96 2.13 3.59
C GLU A 98 -11.29 1.72 5.03
N GLN A 99 -10.30 1.61 5.92
CA GLN A 99 -10.54 1.35 7.35
C GLN A 99 -11.07 2.58 8.08
N GLU A 100 -10.61 3.79 7.71
CA GLU A 100 -11.09 5.04 8.32
C GLU A 100 -12.54 5.36 7.93
N GLU A 101 -12.99 4.99 6.73
CA GLU A 101 -14.39 5.18 6.30
C GLU A 101 -15.38 4.23 7.00
N ALA A 102 -14.89 3.18 7.67
CA ALA A 102 -15.68 2.20 8.39
C ALA A 102 -15.89 2.52 9.88
N GLU A 103 -15.22 3.55 10.41
CA GLU A 103 -15.40 4.12 11.76
C GLU A 103 -16.41 5.28 11.76
#